data_AF-A0A170W992-F1
#
_entry.id   AF-A0A170W992-F1
#
_cell.length_a   1.000
_cell.length_b   1.000
_cell.length_c   1.000
_cell.angle_alpha   90.00
_cell.angle_beta   90.00
_cell.angle_gamma   90.00
#
_symmetry.space_group_name_H-M   'P 1'
#
loop_
_entity.id
_entity.type
_entity.pdbx_description
1 polymer ?
#
loop_
_entity_poly.entity_id
_entity_poly.type
_entity_poly.pdbx_seq_one_letter_code
_entity_poly.pdbx_strand_id
1 'polypeptide(L)'
;EIPSKLKTEPPAINADQIFNKKLATPAVRRIAMEYNVPLTDVPGTGKDGRVMKEDILNFLNQLSNQPKKLPPDEKQAVASSGEKVVPVSGIKKVMVKTMTESSKIPTFGFYV
;
A
#
# COMPACT_ATOMS: atom_id res chain seq x y z
N GLU A 1 11.14 20.79 25.88
CA GLU A 1 10.48 19.48 25.73
C GLU A 1 9.24 19.64 24.87
N ILE A 2 9.18 18.96 23.72
CA ILE A 2 7.94 18.74 22.95
C ILE A 2 8.04 17.32 22.40
N PRO A 3 7.25 16.35 22.89
CA PRO A 3 7.13 15.03 22.25
C PRO A 3 5.73 14.84 21.67
N SER A 4 5.62 14.44 20.40
CA SER A 4 4.65 13.39 20.00
C SER A 4 4.76 13.05 18.52
N LYS A 5 5.71 12.15 18.24
CA LYS A 5 5.49 10.91 17.49
C LYS A 5 4.76 11.00 16.14
N LEU A 6 5.57 11.07 15.09
CA LEU A 6 5.34 10.38 13.82
C LEU A 6 4.95 8.92 14.12
N LYS A 7 3.70 8.55 13.84
CA LYS A 7 3.28 7.15 13.76
C LYS A 7 3.15 6.77 12.29
N THR A 8 4.25 6.27 11.74
CA THR A 8 4.24 5.40 10.56
C THR A 8 3.74 4.05 11.05
N GLU A 9 2.51 3.68 10.72
CA GLU A 9 2.00 2.31 10.88
C GLU A 9 1.81 1.68 9.50
N PRO A 10 2.25 0.42 9.30
CA PRO A 10 1.96 -0.35 8.09
C PRO A 10 0.43 -0.48 7.94
N PRO A 11 -0.11 -0.54 6.71
CA PRO A 11 -1.55 -0.58 6.49
C PRO A 11 -2.14 -1.92 6.95
N ALA A 12 -2.41 -2.04 8.25
CA ALA A 12 -3.40 -2.98 8.75
C ALA A 12 -4.76 -2.43 8.33
N ILE A 13 -5.41 -3.11 7.40
CA ILE A 13 -6.78 -2.80 6.98
C ILE A 13 -7.66 -3.00 8.21
N ASN A 14 -7.96 -1.91 8.91
CA ASN A 14 -8.81 -1.92 10.08
C ASN A 14 -10.22 -2.37 9.65
N ALA A 15 -10.68 -3.52 10.12
CA ALA A 15 -12.02 -4.04 9.81
C ALA A 15 -13.12 -2.99 10.08
N ASP A 16 -12.89 -2.13 11.08
CA ASP A 16 -13.76 -1.01 11.46
C ASP A 16 -13.97 0.02 10.34
N GLN A 17 -13.00 0.20 9.44
CA GLN A 17 -13.13 1.11 8.29
C GLN A 17 -14.09 0.57 7.23
N ILE A 18 -14.20 -0.76 7.09
CA ILE A 18 -15.17 -1.40 6.20
C ILE A 18 -16.60 -1.16 6.72
N PHE A 19 -16.77 -1.06 8.05
CA PHE A 19 -18.07 -0.86 8.69
C PHE A 19 -18.51 0.60 8.81
N ASN A 20 -17.65 1.56 8.48
CA ASN A 20 -17.88 2.94 8.90
C ASN A 20 -18.97 3.65 8.07
N LYS A 21 -20.12 3.88 8.73
CA LYS A 21 -21.12 4.94 8.52
C LYS A 21 -21.74 5.14 7.12
N LYS A 22 -21.55 4.23 6.15
CA LYS A 22 -22.31 4.26 4.89
C LYS A 22 -23.51 3.33 4.91
N LEU A 23 -24.62 3.84 4.36
CA LEU A 23 -25.85 3.08 4.19
C LEU A 23 -25.61 2.05 3.07
N ALA A 24 -25.61 0.76 3.40
CA ALA A 24 -25.41 -0.31 2.44
C ALA A 24 -26.22 -1.54 2.85
N THR A 25 -26.67 -2.33 1.88
CA THR A 25 -27.37 -3.59 2.18
C THR A 25 -26.38 -4.66 2.66
N PRO A 26 -26.81 -5.64 3.46
CA PRO A 26 -25.92 -6.70 3.97
C PRO A 26 -25.18 -7.47 2.87
N ALA A 27 -25.82 -7.69 1.72
CA ALA A 27 -25.23 -8.36 0.57
C ALA A 27 -24.05 -7.54 -0.01
N VAL A 28 -24.21 -6.22 -0.15
CA VAL A 28 -23.18 -5.31 -0.65
C VAL A 28 -22.00 -5.24 0.33
N ARG A 29 -22.26 -5.26 1.65
CA ARG A 29 -21.20 -5.33 2.67
C ARG A 29 -20.35 -6.59 2.56
N ARG A 30 -20.96 -7.76 2.30
CA ARG A 30 -20.22 -9.01 2.08
C ARG A 30 -19.30 -8.92 0.86
N ILE A 31 -19.81 -8.42 -0.25
CA ILE A 31 -19.04 -8.23 -1.49
C ILE A 31 -17.83 -7.30 -1.21
N ALA A 32 -18.04 -6.20 -0.52
CA ALA A 32 -16.94 -5.30 -0.18
C ALA A 32 -15.85 -5.96 0.67
N MET A 33 -16.22 -6.85 1.61
CA MET A 33 -15.25 -7.62 2.40
C MET A 33 -14.47 -8.62 1.54
N GLU A 34 -15.14 -9.33 0.64
CA GLU A 34 -14.50 -10.31 -0.27
C GLU A 34 -13.43 -9.64 -1.14
N TYR A 35 -13.71 -8.44 -1.64
CA TYR A 35 -12.80 -7.66 -2.47
C TYR A 35 -11.93 -6.67 -1.67
N ASN A 36 -11.98 -6.68 -0.33
CA ASN A 36 -11.26 -5.76 0.57
C ASN A 36 -11.42 -4.28 0.19
N VAL A 37 -12.62 -3.87 -0.24
CA VAL A 37 -12.93 -2.49 -0.62
C VAL A 37 -13.50 -1.74 0.58
N PRO A 38 -12.91 -0.60 1.00
CA PRO A 38 -13.47 0.22 2.06
C PRO A 38 -14.74 0.95 1.57
N LEU A 39 -15.86 0.78 2.28
CA LEU A 39 -17.13 1.46 1.93
C LEU A 39 -17.04 2.99 2.02
N THR A 40 -16.07 3.53 2.75
CA THR A 40 -15.83 4.97 2.87
C THR A 40 -15.52 5.63 1.53
N ASP A 41 -14.84 4.91 0.64
CA ASP A 41 -14.25 5.48 -0.58
C ASP A 41 -15.14 5.25 -1.80
N VAL A 42 -16.08 4.30 -1.70
CA VAL A 42 -17.02 3.98 -2.78
C VAL A 42 -18.14 5.02 -2.82
N PRO A 43 -18.35 5.76 -3.92
CA PRO A 43 -19.48 6.66 -4.06
C PRO A 43 -20.79 5.84 -4.09
N GLY A 44 -21.76 6.17 -3.24
CA GLY A 44 -23.07 5.51 -3.24
C GLY A 44 -24.04 6.23 -4.16
N THR A 45 -24.50 5.57 -5.22
CA THR A 45 -25.41 6.17 -6.21
C THR A 45 -26.89 5.82 -5.96
N GLY A 46 -27.17 4.93 -5.01
CA GLY A 46 -28.53 4.53 -4.66
C GLY A 46 -29.33 5.60 -3.90
N LYS A 47 -30.61 5.33 -3.71
CA LYS A 47 -31.52 6.17 -2.91
C LYS A 47 -30.95 6.40 -1.51
N ASP A 48 -30.96 7.65 -1.05
CA ASP A 48 -30.38 8.11 0.22
C ASP A 48 -28.85 7.92 0.34
N GLY A 49 -28.13 7.88 -0.80
CA GLY A 49 -26.68 7.69 -0.84
C GLY A 49 -26.25 6.24 -0.53
N ARG A 50 -27.15 5.28 -0.77
CA ARG A 50 -26.90 3.87 -0.50
C ARG A 50 -25.91 3.30 -1.53
N VAL A 51 -24.92 2.57 -1.06
CA VAL A 51 -23.96 1.87 -1.94
C VAL A 51 -24.63 0.64 -2.55
N MET A 52 -24.61 0.54 -3.88
CA MET A 52 -25.11 -0.60 -4.66
C MET A 52 -23.97 -1.55 -5.05
N LYS A 53 -24.34 -2.75 -5.52
CA LYS A 53 -23.38 -3.72 -6.07
C LYS A 53 -22.60 -3.13 -7.26
N GLU A 54 -23.29 -2.39 -8.12
CA GLU A 54 -22.71 -1.74 -9.30
C GLU A 54 -21.64 -0.72 -8.93
N ASP A 55 -21.83 0.03 -7.84
CA ASP A 55 -20.87 1.03 -7.37
C ASP A 55 -19.53 0.38 -6.98
N ILE A 56 -19.57 -0.77 -6.32
CA ILE A 56 -18.36 -1.52 -5.95
C ILE A 56 -17.65 -2.06 -7.19
N LEU A 57 -18.41 -2.64 -8.13
CA LEU A 57 -17.84 -3.19 -9.37
C LEU A 57 -17.22 -2.07 -10.24
N ASN A 58 -17.89 -0.93 -10.32
CA ASN A 58 -17.40 0.24 -11.04
C ASN A 58 -16.15 0.80 -10.37
N PHE A 59 -16.10 0.83 -9.03
CA PHE A 59 -14.90 1.23 -8.29
C PHE A 59 -13.71 0.30 -8.57
N LEU A 60 -13.93 -1.02 -8.60
CA LEU A 60 -12.89 -1.99 -8.97
C LEU A 60 -12.40 -1.81 -10.42
N ASN A 61 -13.33 -1.61 -11.35
CA ASN A 61 -13.01 -1.35 -12.75
C ASN A 61 -12.26 -0.02 -12.94
N GLN A 62 -12.65 1.01 -12.20
CA GLN A 62 -11.94 2.30 -12.20
C GLN A 62 -10.55 2.16 -11.58
N LEU A 63 -10.38 1.37 -10.52
CA LEU A 63 -9.06 1.12 -9.94
C LEU A 63 -8.14 0.40 -10.93
N SER A 64 -8.68 -0.53 -11.75
CA SER A 64 -7.90 -1.16 -12.82
C SER A 64 -7.64 -0.24 -14.02
N ASN A 65 -8.54 0.70 -14.32
CA ASN A 65 -8.45 1.58 -15.49
C ASN A 65 -7.92 2.99 -15.21
N GLN A 66 -7.65 3.37 -13.97
CA GLN A 66 -7.06 4.68 -13.72
C GLN A 66 -5.55 4.66 -14.00
N PRO A 67 -5.06 5.42 -15.01
CA PRO A 67 -3.67 5.84 -14.99
C PRO A 67 -3.53 6.75 -13.76
N LYS A 68 -2.75 6.29 -12.79
CA LYS A 68 -2.37 7.00 -11.57
C LYS A 68 -2.02 8.46 -11.92
N LYS A 69 -2.97 9.38 -11.77
CA LYS A 69 -2.77 10.81 -12.01
C LYS A 69 -1.93 11.34 -10.85
N LEU A 70 -0.61 11.29 -11.05
CA LEU A 70 0.36 11.95 -10.20
C LEU A 70 0.01 13.46 -10.16
N PRO A 71 0.06 14.11 -8.98
CA PRO A 71 -0.04 15.56 -8.88
C PRO A 71 0.98 16.25 -9.79
N PRO A 72 0.61 17.32 -10.52
CA PRO A 72 1.53 18.09 -11.33
C PRO A 72 2.28 19.13 -10.47
N ASP A 73 3.39 18.70 -9.87
CA ASP A 73 4.58 19.46 -9.48
C ASP A 73 5.54 18.41 -8.89
N GLU A 74 6.73 18.12 -9.42
CA GLU A 74 7.77 19.01 -9.90
C GLU A 74 8.53 18.36 -11.09
N LYS A 75 8.84 19.19 -12.10
CA LYS A 75 9.90 19.08 -13.11
C LYS A 75 10.62 17.72 -13.24
N GLN A 76 10.12 16.85 -14.12
CA GLN A 76 10.96 15.80 -14.72
C GLN A 76 11.71 16.38 -15.91
N ALA A 77 12.86 16.98 -15.62
CA ALA A 77 13.91 17.16 -16.60
C ALA A 77 14.64 15.82 -16.79
N VAL A 78 14.66 15.40 -18.06
CA VAL A 78 15.68 14.60 -18.74
C VAL A 78 15.97 13.19 -18.26
N ALA A 79 15.77 12.27 -19.21
CA ALA A 79 16.38 10.95 -19.23
C ALA A 79 17.88 11.04 -18.91
N SER A 80 18.22 10.58 -17.71
CA SER A 80 19.53 10.01 -17.41
C SER A 80 19.25 8.68 -16.73
N SER A 81 20.05 7.68 -17.08
CA SER A 81 20.22 6.40 -16.39
C SER A 81 20.66 6.64 -14.93
N GLY A 82 19.74 7.18 -14.13
CA GLY A 82 19.99 7.72 -12.80
C GLY A 82 19.76 6.66 -11.74
N GLU A 83 20.86 6.20 -11.15
CA GLU A 83 20.88 5.32 -10.00
C GLU A 83 20.15 5.98 -8.82
N LYS A 84 19.02 5.39 -8.40
CA LYS A 84 18.29 5.81 -7.21
C LYS A 84 18.84 5.06 -6.00
N VAL A 85 19.68 5.72 -5.22
CA VAL A 85 20.23 5.16 -3.98
C VAL A 85 19.17 5.19 -2.88
N VAL A 86 18.77 4.02 -2.41
CA VAL A 86 17.83 3.85 -1.29
C VAL A 86 18.62 3.46 -0.03
N PRO A 87 18.42 4.13 1.13
CA PRO A 87 19.17 3.82 2.34
C PRO A 87 18.77 2.47 2.93
N VAL A 88 19.78 1.65 3.28
CA VAL A 88 19.57 0.36 3.95
C VAL A 88 19.40 0.59 5.46
N SER A 89 18.20 0.33 6.00
CA SER A 89 17.86 0.55 7.41
C SER A 89 17.26 -0.70 8.09
N GLY A 90 17.25 -0.70 9.43
CA GLY A 90 16.67 -1.77 10.25
C GLY A 90 17.40 -3.12 10.12
N ILE A 91 16.62 -4.20 9.99
CA ILE A 91 17.12 -5.59 9.89
C ILE A 91 18.05 -5.77 8.69
N LYS A 92 17.77 -5.09 7.57
CA LYS A 92 18.60 -5.16 6.35
C LYS A 92 20.03 -4.69 6.59
N LYS A 93 20.21 -3.68 7.45
CA LYS A 93 21.54 -3.17 7.81
C LYS A 93 22.32 -4.19 8.63
N VAL A 94 21.66 -4.87 9.57
CA VAL A 94 22.28 -5.92 10.39
C VAL A 94 22.66 -7.12 9.53
N MET A 95 21.78 -7.53 8.61
CA MET A 95 22.04 -8.63 7.66
C MET A 95 23.28 -8.38 6.81
N VAL A 96 23.43 -7.17 6.25
CA VAL A 96 24.61 -6.81 5.47
C VAL A 96 25.85 -6.84 6.36
N LYS A 97 25.79 -6.29 7.57
CA LYS A 97 26.91 -6.29 8.51
C LYS A 97 27.41 -7.71 8.82
N THR A 98 26.50 -8.62 9.19
CA THR A 98 26.88 -10.00 9.53
C THR A 98 27.38 -10.78 8.32
N MET A 99 26.75 -10.58 7.15
CA MET A 99 27.20 -11.17 5.89
C MET A 99 28.64 -10.73 5.55
N THR A 100 28.92 -9.42 5.64
CA THR A 100 30.27 -8.88 5.38
C THR A 100 31.30 -9.35 6.39
N GLU A 101 30.94 -9.49 7.67
CA GLU A 101 31.85 -10.07 8.68
C GLU A 101 32.16 -11.53 8.39
N SER A 102 31.16 -12.32 7.97
CA SER A 102 31.35 -13.72 7.60
C SER A 102 32.26 -13.87 6.37
N SER A 103 32.12 -13.00 5.37
CA SER A 103 32.97 -13.03 4.16
C SER A 103 34.45 -12.72 4.41
N LYS A 104 34.82 -12.24 5.61
CA LYS A 104 36.22 -12.05 5.99
C LYS A 104 36.90 -13.36 6.39
N ILE A 105 36.12 -14.37 6.77
CA ILE A 105 36.64 -15.69 7.11
C ILE A 105 36.84 -16.45 5.80
N PRO A 106 38.05 -16.93 5.47
CA PRO A 106 38.27 -17.70 4.25
C PRO A 106 37.39 -18.95 4.23
N THR A 107 36.52 -19.04 3.22
CA THR A 107 35.71 -20.24 2.99
C THR A 107 36.45 -21.18 2.06
N PHE A 108 36.83 -22.36 2.54
CA PHE A 108 37.43 -23.41 1.72
C PHE A 108 36.33 -24.30 1.13
N GLY A 109 36.06 -24.12 -0.17
CA GLY A 109 35.23 -25.05 -0.93
C GLY A 109 36.09 -26.17 -1.50
N PHE A 110 35.80 -27.42 -1.15
CA PHE A 110 36.34 -28.58 -1.85
C PHE A 110 35.52 -28.83 -3.12
N TYR A 111 36.17 -28.82 -4.27
CA TYR A 111 35.59 -29.23 -5.54
C TYR A 111 36.14 -30.61 -5.88
N VAL A 112 35.26 -31.58 -6.15
CA VAL A 112 35.59 -32.96 -6.59
C VAL A 112 35.35 -33.06 -8.08
#